data_AF-A0A7C9BUU3-F1
#
_entry.id   AF-A0A7C9BUU3-F1
#
_cell.length_a   1.000
_cell.length_b   1.000
_cell.length_c   1.000
_cell.angle_alpha   90.00
_cell.angle_beta   90.00
_cell.angle_gamma   90.00
#
_symmetry.space_group_name_H-M   'P 1'
#
loop_
_entity.id
_entity.type
_entity.pdbx_description
1 polymer ?
#
loop_
_entity_poly.entity_id
_entity_poly.type
_entity_poly.pdbx_seq_one_letter_code
_entity_poly.pdbx_strand_id
1 'polypeptide(L)'
;MGKVEIIRLMLSAGRAKDMLDFVEGESRYLSEASGGVPQDPELKRIWIMMVHHLRFLAEFGGDVSIQSSGGRVYRSYPDEFDRWLSAGAPGISEIDIKRYLEENPIDESE
;
A
#
# COMPACT_ATOMS: atom_id res chain seq x y z
N MET A 1 -0.23 15.82 -8.53
CA MET A 1 -0.55 14.43 -8.21
C MET A 1 -0.95 14.36 -6.74
N GLY A 2 -2.17 13.90 -6.46
CA GLY A 2 -2.64 13.69 -5.08
C GLY A 2 -2.19 12.33 -4.54
N LYS A 3 -2.19 12.15 -3.21
CA LYS A 3 -1.77 10.91 -2.54
C LYS A 3 -2.25 9.60 -3.20
N VAL A 4 -3.53 9.52 -3.55
CA VAL A 4 -4.13 8.30 -4.15
C VAL A 4 -3.50 7.99 -5.50
N GLU A 5 -3.29 9.01 -6.34
CA GLU A 5 -2.65 8.85 -7.65
C GLU A 5 -1.19 8.39 -7.48
N ILE A 6 -0.47 8.97 -6.50
CA ILE A 6 0.90 8.56 -6.19
C ILE A 6 0.97 7.08 -5.81
N ILE A 7 0.07 6.63 -4.92
CA ILE A 7 0.03 5.23 -4.47
C ILE A 7 -0.28 4.29 -5.65
N ARG A 8 -1.22 4.66 -6.53
CA ARG A 8 -1.50 3.88 -7.74
C ARG A 8 -0.27 3.77 -8.64
N LEU A 9 0.45 4.88 -8.85
CA LEU A 9 1.68 4.91 -9.64
C LEU A 9 2.79 4.03 -9.04
N MET A 10 2.96 4.06 -7.71
CA MET A 10 3.90 3.18 -7.02
C MET A 10 3.57 1.70 -7.28
N LEU A 11 2.30 1.31 -7.20
CA LEU A 11 1.90 -0.07 -7.45
C LEU A 11 2.10 -0.50 -8.90
N SER A 12 1.76 0.34 -9.88
CA SER A 12 2.03 0.02 -11.29
C SER A 12 3.54 -0.11 -11.57
N ALA A 13 4.38 0.62 -10.84
CA ALA A 13 5.84 0.51 -10.91
C ALA A 13 6.42 -0.69 -10.13
N GLY A 14 5.58 -1.61 -9.65
CA GLY A 14 6.01 -2.80 -8.90
C GLY A 14 6.47 -2.53 -7.46
N ARG A 15 6.21 -1.33 -6.92
CA ARG A 15 6.66 -0.91 -5.58
C ARG A 15 5.65 -1.24 -4.47
N ALA A 16 5.01 -2.40 -4.60
CA ALA A 16 4.06 -2.89 -3.62
C ALA A 16 4.72 -3.12 -2.25
N LYS A 17 5.98 -3.59 -2.25
CA LYS A 17 6.77 -3.77 -1.03
C LYS A 17 7.08 -2.45 -0.34
N ASP A 18 7.53 -1.44 -1.07
CA ASP A 18 7.79 -0.11 -0.48
C ASP A 18 6.53 0.48 0.14
N MET A 19 5.39 0.34 -0.55
CA MET A 19 4.10 0.75 0.00
C MET A 19 3.75 -0.06 1.25
N LEU A 20 3.97 -1.37 1.26
CA LEU A 20 3.76 -2.21 2.44
C LEU A 20 4.59 -1.71 3.64
N ASP A 21 5.86 -1.38 3.44
CA ASP A 21 6.75 -0.86 4.50
C ASP A 21 6.18 0.44 5.12
N PHE A 22 5.54 1.31 4.31
CA PHE A 22 4.83 2.48 4.83
C PHE A 22 3.64 2.10 5.72
N VAL A 23 2.84 1.11 5.30
CA VAL A 23 1.63 0.70 6.03
C VAL A 23 1.96 -0.06 7.31
N GLU A 24 3.06 -0.81 7.32
CA GLU A 24 3.51 -1.59 8.48
C GLU A 24 4.34 -0.77 9.48
N GLY A 25 4.69 0.46 9.13
CA GLY A 25 5.47 1.33 10.00
C GLY A 25 6.99 1.15 9.88
N GLU A 26 7.45 0.45 8.85
CA GLU A 26 8.86 0.06 8.65
C GLU A 26 9.62 1.02 7.72
N SER A 27 8.91 1.86 6.97
CA SER A 27 9.52 2.85 6.08
C SER A 27 10.26 3.95 6.86
N ARG A 28 11.52 4.19 6.49
CA ARG A 28 12.37 5.25 7.07
C ARG A 28 11.87 6.68 6.81
N TYR A 29 10.93 6.85 5.89
CA TYR A 29 10.40 8.16 5.49
C TYR A 29 9.16 8.57 6.30
N LEU A 30 8.64 7.66 7.12
CA LEU A 30 7.50 7.93 7.99
C LEU A 30 7.82 9.06 8.96
N SER A 31 6.84 9.94 9.14
CA SER A 31 6.84 10.97 10.17
C SER A 31 5.54 10.94 10.96
N GLU A 32 5.42 11.80 11.98
CA GLU A 32 4.19 11.97 12.77
C GLU A 32 2.96 12.36 11.93
N ALA A 33 3.14 12.76 10.67
CA ALA A 33 2.03 13.02 9.75
C ALA A 33 1.31 11.74 9.31
N SER A 34 1.99 10.59 9.31
CA SER A 34 1.37 9.30 9.05
C SER A 34 0.78 8.76 10.35
N GLY A 35 -0.53 8.88 10.50
CA GLY A 35 -1.23 8.43 11.71
C GLY A 35 -1.27 6.91 11.92
N GLY A 36 -0.84 6.12 10.92
CA GLY A 36 -0.84 4.66 10.97
C GLY A 36 -2.26 4.08 11.01
N VAL A 37 -2.44 3.00 11.75
CA VAL A 37 -3.71 2.26 11.79
C VAL A 37 -4.89 3.17 12.19
N PRO A 38 -5.93 3.30 11.34
CA PRO A 38 -7.13 4.08 11.67
C PRO A 38 -7.81 3.60 12.95
N GLN A 39 -8.35 4.54 13.74
CA GLN A 39 -9.07 4.23 14.98
C GLN A 39 -10.55 3.92 14.75
N ASP A 40 -11.11 4.43 13.65
CA ASP A 40 -12.48 4.09 13.23
C ASP A 40 -12.56 2.57 12.93
N PRO A 41 -13.53 1.82 13.52
CA PRO A 41 -13.61 0.38 13.36
C PRO A 41 -13.78 -0.11 11.92
N GLU A 42 -14.53 0.62 11.09
CA GLU A 42 -14.76 0.25 9.70
C GLU A 42 -13.49 0.46 8.88
N LEU A 43 -12.86 1.63 9.02
CA LEU A 43 -11.58 1.93 8.36
C LEU A 43 -10.46 1.00 8.84
N LYS A 44 -10.46 0.60 10.13
CA LYS A 44 -9.52 -0.37 10.67
C LYS A 44 -9.68 -1.75 10.02
N ARG A 45 -10.92 -2.20 9.81
CA ARG A 45 -11.18 -3.46 9.08
C ARG A 45 -10.66 -3.39 7.66
N ILE A 46 -10.96 -2.29 6.96
CA ILE A 46 -10.46 -2.04 5.60
C ILE A 46 -8.93 -2.04 5.56
N TRP A 47 -8.29 -1.36 6.50
CA TRP A 47 -6.83 -1.31 6.64
C TRP A 47 -6.22 -2.70 6.78
N ILE A 48 -6.76 -3.56 7.64
CA ILE A 48 -6.23 -4.93 7.84
C ILE A 48 -6.27 -5.73 6.53
N MET A 49 -7.40 -5.70 5.81
CA MET A 49 -7.56 -6.42 4.56
C MET A 49 -6.64 -5.86 3.45
N MET A 50 -6.49 -4.53 3.43
CA MET A 50 -5.57 -3.84 2.55
C MET A 50 -4.10 -4.23 2.80
N VAL A 51 -3.66 -4.32 4.06
CA VAL A 51 -2.32 -4.82 4.40
C VAL A 51 -2.11 -6.23 3.88
N HIS A 52 -3.11 -7.11 4.02
CA HIS A 52 -3.04 -8.45 3.44
C HIS A 52 -2.94 -8.44 1.92
N HIS A 53 -3.63 -7.52 1.24
CA HIS A 53 -3.50 -7.33 -0.20
C HIS A 53 -2.09 -6.87 -0.60
N LEU A 54 -1.52 -5.87 0.09
CA LEU A 54 -0.17 -5.39 -0.20
C LEU A 54 0.89 -6.48 0.03
N ARG A 55 0.76 -7.27 1.10
CA ARG A 55 1.60 -8.47 1.32
C ARG A 55 1.50 -9.46 0.17
N PHE A 56 0.28 -9.70 -0.33
CA PHE A 56 0.08 -10.56 -1.49
C PHE A 56 0.78 -10.00 -2.73
N LEU A 57 0.60 -8.72 -3.04
CA LEU A 57 1.22 -8.08 -4.20
C LEU A 57 2.75 -8.06 -4.10
N ALA A 58 3.29 -7.80 -2.90
CA ALA A 58 4.74 -7.77 -2.68
C ALA A 58 5.40 -9.14 -2.86
N GLU A 59 4.68 -10.23 -2.53
CA GLU A 59 5.19 -11.60 -2.62
C GLU A 59 4.93 -12.24 -4.00
N PHE A 60 3.78 -11.98 -4.61
CA PHE A 60 3.29 -12.73 -5.78
C PHE A 60 3.00 -11.86 -7.02
N GLY A 61 3.04 -10.54 -6.91
CA GLY A 61 2.66 -9.62 -7.99
C GLY A 61 1.13 -9.49 -8.17
N GLY A 62 0.72 -8.82 -9.26
CA GLY A 62 -0.67 -8.43 -9.53
C GLY A 62 -1.45 -9.33 -10.48
N ASP A 63 -0.81 -10.31 -11.14
CA ASP A 63 -1.41 -11.10 -12.21
C ASP A 63 -2.31 -12.26 -11.71
N VAL A 64 -2.27 -12.53 -10.40
CA VAL A 64 -2.99 -13.63 -9.76
C VAL A 64 -3.78 -13.13 -8.56
N SER A 65 -4.87 -13.81 -8.22
CA SER A 65 -5.73 -13.44 -7.08
C SER A 65 -5.65 -14.41 -5.90
N ILE A 66 -5.14 -15.63 -6.12
CA ILE A 66 -4.95 -16.67 -5.11
C ILE A 66 -3.65 -17.40 -5.44
N GLN A 67 -2.81 -17.59 -4.42
CA GLN A 67 -1.56 -18.34 -4.57
C GLN A 67 -1.35 -19.28 -3.37
N SER A 68 -0.82 -20.47 -3.64
CA SER A 68 -0.41 -21.42 -2.60
C SER A 68 1.12 -21.44 -2.52
N SER A 69 1.66 -21.23 -1.33
CA SER A 69 3.11 -21.28 -1.07
C SER A 69 3.37 -21.83 0.34
N GLY A 70 4.32 -22.77 0.47
CA GLY A 70 4.70 -23.35 1.77
C GLY A 70 3.55 -24.00 2.56
N GLY A 71 2.55 -24.56 1.87
CA GLY A 71 1.35 -25.15 2.49
C GLY A 71 0.32 -24.14 3.01
N ARG A 72 0.50 -22.84 2.73
CA ARG A 72 -0.47 -21.77 3.05
C ARG A 72 -1.11 -21.25 1.77
N VAL A 73 -2.37 -20.82 1.89
CA VAL A 73 -3.12 -20.16 0.81
C VAL A 73 -3.18 -18.66 1.09
N TYR A 74 -2.75 -17.88 0.11
CA TYR A 74 -2.75 -16.43 0.11
C TYR A 74 -3.80 -15.92 -0.86
N ARG A 75 -4.42 -14.77 -0.56
CA ARG A 75 -5.44 -14.15 -1.40
C ARG A 75 -5.20 -12.66 -1.50
N SER A 76 -5.45 -12.11 -2.68
CA SER A 76 -5.53 -10.67 -2.92
C SER A 76 -6.88 -10.12 -2.43
N TYR A 77 -6.91 -8.88 -1.93
CA TYR A 77 -8.12 -8.16 -1.54
C TYR A 77 -8.23 -6.80 -2.27
N PRO A 78 -8.41 -6.81 -3.61
CA PRO A 78 -8.44 -5.59 -4.41
C PRO A 78 -9.61 -4.68 -4.06
N ASP A 79 -10.78 -5.23 -3.71
CA ASP A 79 -11.97 -4.45 -3.34
C ASP A 79 -11.72 -3.63 -2.06
N GLU A 80 -11.11 -4.24 -1.04
CA GLU A 80 -10.74 -3.52 0.19
C GLU A 80 -9.64 -2.50 -0.05
N PHE A 81 -8.71 -2.78 -0.96
CA PHE A 81 -7.69 -1.82 -1.38
C PHE A 81 -8.31 -0.60 -2.07
N ASP A 82 -9.24 -0.79 -3.01
CA ASP A 82 -9.94 0.32 -3.67
C ASP A 82 -10.81 1.12 -2.70
N ARG A 83 -11.43 0.46 -1.72
CA ARG A 83 -12.14 1.16 -0.62
C ARG A 83 -11.18 2.00 0.22
N TRP A 84 -10.01 1.48 0.55
CA TRP A 84 -8.98 2.23 1.27
C TRP A 84 -8.51 3.45 0.47
N LEU A 85 -8.25 3.29 -0.84
CA LEU A 85 -7.91 4.41 -1.72
C LEU A 85 -9.05 5.44 -1.82
N SER A 86 -10.30 4.98 -1.94
CA SER A 86 -11.49 5.83 -2.01
C SER A 86 -11.72 6.62 -0.72
N ALA A 87 -11.33 6.07 0.43
CA ALA A 87 -11.29 6.77 1.71
C ALA A 87 -10.10 7.74 1.83
N GLY A 88 -9.32 7.92 0.76
CA GLY A 88 -8.16 8.80 0.73
C GLY A 88 -6.94 8.20 1.40
N ALA A 89 -6.77 6.87 1.38
CA ALA A 89 -5.64 6.15 1.97
C ALA A 89 -5.34 6.61 3.41
N PRO A 90 -6.30 6.48 4.35
CA PRO A 90 -6.14 6.88 5.73
C PRO A 90 -4.95 6.15 6.36
N GLY A 91 -4.24 6.82 7.26
CA GLY A 91 -3.05 6.31 7.94
C GLY A 91 -1.72 6.64 7.28
N ILE A 92 -1.73 7.02 5.99
CA ILE A 92 -0.53 7.39 5.24
C ILE A 92 -0.54 8.88 4.89
N SER A 93 0.58 9.55 5.12
CA SER A 93 0.80 10.95 4.74
C SER A 93 1.29 11.07 3.30
N GLU A 94 0.76 12.06 2.57
CA GLU A 94 1.26 12.40 1.23
C GLU A 94 2.70 12.92 1.27
N ILE A 95 3.06 13.64 2.32
CA ILE A 95 4.40 14.22 2.48
C ILE A 95 5.44 13.11 2.63
N ASP A 96 5.13 12.06 3.40
CA ASP A 96 6.07 10.98 3.65
C ASP A 96 6.32 10.16 2.38
N ILE A 97 5.28 9.91 1.58
CA ILE A 97 5.43 9.27 0.26
C ILE A 97 6.25 10.16 -0.68
N LYS A 98 5.99 11.47 -0.71
CA LYS A 98 6.74 12.39 -1.57
C LYS A 98 8.23 12.42 -1.24
N ARG A 99 8.61 12.43 0.04
CA ARG A 99 10.02 12.31 0.46
C ARG A 99 10.66 11.02 -0.03
N TYR A 100 9.95 9.90 0.06
CA TYR A 100 10.45 8.64 -0.52
C TYR A 100 10.71 8.78 -2.02
N LEU A 101 9.81 9.41 -2.76
CA LEU A 101 9.94 9.58 -4.21
C LEU A 101 11.00 10.59 -4.64
N GLU A 102 11.39 11.53 -3.79
CA GLU A 102 12.54 12.42 -4.05
C GLU A 102 13.85 11.63 -4.16
N GLU A 103 14.01 10.60 -3.34
CA GLU A 103 15.20 9.73 -3.35
C GLU A 103 15.02 8.49 -4.24
N ASN A 104 13.78 8.10 -4.52
CA ASN A 104 13.42 6.93 -5.30
C ASN A 104 12.42 7.35 -6.38
N PRO A 105 12.84 8.08 -7.43
CA PRO A 105 11.92 8.54 -8.47
C PRO A 105 11.31 7.34 -9.21
N ILE A 106 10.05 7.45 -9.63
CA ILE A 106 9.43 6.49 -10.54
C ILE A 106 9.70 7.01 -11.96
N ASP A 107 10.45 6.25 -12.75
CA ASP A 107 10.67 6.58 -14.15
C ASP A 107 9.36 6.32 -14.91
N GLU A 108 8.72 7.38 -15.41
CA GLU A 108 7.53 7.30 -16.30
C GLU A 108 7.91 6.86 -17.72
N SER A 109 9.02 6.13 -17.90
CA SER A 109 9.58 5.78 -19.20
C SER A 109 8.97 4.48 -19.73
N GLU A 110 7.77 4.56 -20.30
CA GLU A 110 7.28 3.64 -21.34
C GLU A 110 6.70 4.40 -22.53
#